data_AF-A0A286H5U9-F1
#
_entry.id   AF-A0A286H5U9-F1
#
_cell.length_a   1.000
_cell.length_b   1.000
_cell.length_c   1.000
_cell.angle_alpha   90.00
_cell.angle_beta   90.00
_cell.angle_gamma   90.00
#
_symmetry.space_group_name_H-M   'P 1'
#
loop_
_entity.id
_entity.type
_entity.pdbx_description
1 polymer ?
#
loop_
_entity_poly.entity_id
_entity_poly.type
_entity_poly.pdbx_seq_one_letter_code
_entity_poly.pdbx_strand_id
1 'polypeptide(L)'
;MSTAKTEKSRPTPAEGFSAEERAAMKERAAELKAAGRRDGGSKKAAAEEADLLAKIAAMPEPDRALAERVHAVVTAAAPELAPKLWYGQPAWAKDGKVVCFFRSGQADRTRYSVFGFNEEANLDEDGGM
;
A
#
# COMPACT_ATOMS: atom_id res chain seq x y z
N MET A 1 44.93 -3.27 -32.20
CA MET A 1 43.88 -2.62 -31.39
C MET A 1 42.60 -2.68 -32.21
N SER A 2 41.68 -3.58 -31.89
CA SER A 2 40.42 -3.76 -32.63
C SER A 2 39.28 -3.21 -31.78
N THR A 3 38.61 -2.16 -32.26
CA THR A 3 37.50 -1.51 -31.58
C THR A 3 36.20 -2.26 -31.89
N ALA A 4 35.67 -2.96 -30.90
CA ALA A 4 34.35 -3.59 -30.99
C ALA A 4 33.25 -2.51 -30.91
N LYS A 5 32.39 -2.48 -31.92
CA LYS A 5 31.24 -1.60 -32.05
C LYS A 5 30.08 -2.18 -31.23
N THR A 6 29.71 -1.52 -30.14
CA THR A 6 28.55 -1.90 -29.32
C THR A 6 27.25 -1.67 -30.09
N GLU A 7 26.52 -2.75 -30.36
CA GLU A 7 25.14 -2.69 -30.89
C GLU A 7 24.18 -2.19 -29.80
N LYS A 8 23.50 -1.08 -30.07
CA LYS A 8 22.39 -0.59 -29.24
C LYS A 8 21.20 -1.55 -29.39
N SER A 9 20.91 -2.31 -28.34
CA SER A 9 19.64 -3.03 -28.23
C SER A 9 18.49 -2.03 -28.19
N ARG A 10 17.52 -2.22 -29.10
CA ARG A 10 16.30 -1.42 -29.22
C ARG A 10 15.41 -1.67 -28.00
N PRO A 11 14.88 -0.65 -27.30
CA PRO A 11 13.99 -0.88 -26.18
C PRO A 11 12.71 -1.56 -26.68
N THR A 12 12.31 -2.63 -26.00
CA THR A 12 11.02 -3.30 -26.22
C THR A 12 9.87 -2.35 -25.83
N PRO A 13 8.71 -2.43 -26.49
CA PRO A 13 7.56 -1.61 -26.15
C PRO A 13 7.15 -1.87 -24.69
N ALA A 14 6.93 -0.81 -23.92
CA ALA A 14 6.44 -0.92 -22.54
C ALA A 14 5.11 -1.70 -22.52
N GLU A 15 5.10 -2.86 -21.86
CA GLU A 15 3.90 -3.64 -21.60
C GLU A 15 2.97 -2.82 -20.68
N GLY A 16 1.70 -2.71 -21.05
CA GLY A 16 0.70 -2.02 -20.21
C GLY A 16 0.47 -2.74 -18.87
N PHE A 17 -0.27 -2.10 -17.96
CA PHE A 17 -0.52 -2.61 -16.60
C PHE A 17 -0.87 -4.10 -16.54
N SER A 18 -0.28 -4.81 -15.58
CA SER A 18 -0.59 -6.21 -15.27
C SER A 18 -2.04 -6.38 -14.78
N ALA A 19 -2.52 -7.61 -14.69
CA ALA A 19 -3.86 -7.88 -14.16
C ALA A 19 -4.01 -7.42 -12.71
N GLU A 20 -2.95 -7.59 -11.92
CA GLU A 20 -2.84 -7.19 -10.53
C GLU A 20 -2.84 -5.65 -10.41
N GLU A 21 -2.05 -4.95 -11.21
CA GLU A 21 -2.03 -3.48 -11.24
C GLU A 21 -3.38 -2.89 -11.65
N ARG A 22 -4.08 -3.52 -12.60
CA ARG A 22 -5.45 -3.12 -12.99
C ARG A 22 -6.45 -3.37 -11.86
N ALA A 23 -6.35 -4.50 -11.15
CA ALA A 23 -7.21 -4.80 -10.02
C ALA A 23 -7.01 -3.80 -8.88
N ALA A 24 -5.74 -3.54 -8.54
CA ALA A 24 -5.32 -2.51 -7.59
C ALA A 24 -5.89 -1.13 -7.97
N MET A 25 -5.75 -0.71 -9.23
CA MET A 25 -6.29 0.56 -9.71
C MET A 25 -7.83 0.62 -9.62
N LYS A 26 -8.53 -0.47 -9.93
CA LYS A 26 -9.99 -0.56 -9.81
C LYS A 26 -10.44 -0.48 -8.36
N GLU A 27 -9.75 -1.16 -7.45
CA GLU A 27 -10.02 -1.11 -6.01
C GLU A 27 -9.78 0.30 -5.48
N ARG A 28 -8.69 0.95 -5.89
CA ARG A 28 -8.43 2.35 -5.56
C ARG A 28 -9.52 3.30 -6.06
N ALA A 29 -10.01 3.10 -7.28
CA ALA A 29 -11.12 3.90 -7.80
C ALA A 29 -12.41 3.70 -6.98
N ALA A 30 -12.66 2.48 -6.49
CA ALA A 30 -13.79 2.19 -5.62
C ALA A 30 -13.63 2.82 -4.22
N GLU A 31 -12.44 2.75 -3.64
CA GLU A 31 -12.08 3.42 -2.38
C GLU A 31 -12.32 4.93 -2.45
N LEU A 32 -11.82 5.60 -3.51
CA LEU A 32 -12.00 7.04 -3.69
C LEU A 32 -13.49 7.43 -3.78
N LYS A 33 -14.30 6.62 -4.47
CA LYS A 33 -15.76 6.81 -4.53
C LYS A 33 -16.43 6.57 -3.18
N ALA A 34 -15.98 5.60 -2.39
CA ALA A 34 -16.50 5.35 -1.05
C ALA A 34 -16.15 6.50 -0.10
N ALA A 35 -14.89 6.96 -0.12
CA ALA A 35 -14.41 8.07 0.70
C ALA A 35 -15.16 9.39 0.41
N GLY A 36 -15.51 9.66 -0.85
CA GLY A 36 -16.28 10.86 -1.23
C GLY A 36 -17.76 10.84 -0.82
N ARG A 37 -18.30 9.69 -0.39
CA ARG A 37 -19.71 9.54 0.03
C ARG A 37 -19.92 9.60 1.55
N ARG A 38 -18.84 9.67 2.34
CA ARG A 38 -18.90 9.64 3.81
C ARG A 38 -18.81 11.06 4.37
N ASP A 39 -19.91 11.56 4.95
CA ASP A 39 -19.94 12.85 5.66
C ASP A 39 -19.44 12.70 7.11
N GLY A 40 -18.51 13.59 7.50
CA GLY A 40 -18.02 13.73 8.89
C GLY A 40 -16.71 12.99 9.19
N GLY A 41 -15.72 13.72 9.71
CA GLY A 41 -14.34 13.22 9.90
C GLY A 41 -14.21 12.00 10.79
N SER A 42 -14.83 11.98 11.98
CA SER A 42 -14.71 10.84 12.92
C SER A 42 -15.40 9.57 12.42
N LYS A 43 -16.59 9.70 11.82
CA LYS A 43 -17.31 8.58 11.19
C LYS A 43 -16.54 8.03 10.00
N LYS A 44 -15.91 8.90 9.22
CA LYS A 44 -15.04 8.51 8.11
C LYS A 44 -13.82 7.74 8.60
N ALA A 45 -13.12 8.23 9.61
CA ALA A 45 -11.94 7.58 10.17
C ALA A 45 -12.25 6.17 10.71
N ALA A 46 -13.31 6.04 11.52
CA ALA A 46 -13.74 4.74 12.05
C ALA A 46 -14.15 3.76 10.92
N ALA A 47 -14.76 4.26 9.84
CA ALA A 47 -15.11 3.43 8.70
C ALA A 47 -13.87 3.01 7.88
N GLU A 48 -12.88 3.89 7.70
CA GLU A 48 -11.62 3.56 7.01
C GLU A 48 -10.80 2.53 7.80
N GLU A 49 -10.77 2.65 9.12
CA GLU A 49 -10.16 1.65 10.00
C GLU A 49 -10.90 0.30 9.92
N ALA A 50 -12.24 0.31 9.98
CA ALA A 50 -13.03 -0.91 9.83
C ALA A 50 -12.81 -1.60 8.47
N ASP A 51 -12.70 -0.83 7.38
CA ASP A 51 -12.40 -1.36 6.03
C ASP A 51 -11.01 -2.02 5.99
N LEU A 52 -10.00 -1.40 6.61
CA LEU A 52 -8.65 -1.96 6.73
C LEU A 52 -8.66 -3.26 7.55
N LEU A 53 -9.33 -3.27 8.70
CA LEU A 53 -9.42 -4.47 9.55
C LEU A 53 -10.16 -5.61 8.84
N ALA A 54 -11.23 -5.30 8.11
CA ALA A 54 -11.94 -6.28 7.30
C ALA A 54 -11.05 -6.86 6.20
N LYS A 55 -10.21 -6.03 5.56
CA LYS A 55 -9.23 -6.51 4.56
C LYS A 55 -8.20 -7.44 5.18
N ILE A 56 -7.65 -7.08 6.35
CA ILE A 56 -6.70 -7.92 7.10
C ILE A 56 -7.35 -9.27 7.44
N ALA A 57 -8.57 -9.27 7.97
CA ALA A 57 -9.27 -10.50 8.34
C ALA A 57 -9.53 -11.44 7.14
N ALA A 58 -9.72 -10.87 5.94
CA ALA A 58 -9.90 -11.61 4.70
C ALA A 58 -8.59 -12.18 4.11
N MET A 59 -7.42 -11.82 4.64
CA MET A 59 -6.15 -12.38 4.17
C MET A 59 -6.00 -13.85 4.60
N PRO A 60 -5.42 -14.71 3.75
CA PRO A 60 -5.02 -16.05 4.15
C PRO A 60 -3.80 -16.02 5.08
N GLU A 61 -3.64 -17.06 5.90
CA GLU A 61 -2.39 -17.27 6.65
C GLU A 61 -1.23 -17.62 5.71
N PRO A 62 0.01 -17.21 6.00
CA PRO A 62 0.45 -16.46 7.18
C PRO A 62 0.33 -14.93 7.06
N ASP A 63 -0.16 -14.40 5.93
CA ASP A 63 -0.13 -12.96 5.67
C ASP A 63 -1.05 -12.19 6.62
N ARG A 64 -2.18 -12.78 7.01
CA ARG A 64 -3.08 -12.20 8.02
C ARG A 64 -2.36 -11.96 9.35
N ALA A 65 -1.71 -12.97 9.92
CA ALA A 65 -1.00 -12.83 11.19
C ALA A 65 0.11 -11.76 11.13
N LEU A 66 0.77 -11.62 9.98
CA LEU A 66 1.74 -10.54 9.76
C LEU A 66 1.06 -9.17 9.70
N ALA A 67 -0.02 -9.03 8.93
CA ALA A 67 -0.75 -7.78 8.78
C ALA A 67 -1.35 -7.29 10.10
N GLU A 68 -1.91 -8.19 10.92
CA GLU A 68 -2.43 -7.88 12.26
C GLU A 68 -1.32 -7.33 13.17
N ARG A 69 -0.14 -7.96 13.16
CA ARG A 69 1.01 -7.52 13.94
C ARG A 69 1.52 -6.16 13.48
N VAL A 70 1.62 -5.94 12.16
CA VAL A 70 2.03 -4.64 11.61
C VAL A 70 1.03 -3.57 12.03
N HIS A 71 -0.28 -3.84 11.91
CA HIS A 71 -1.31 -2.90 12.35
C HIS A 71 -1.16 -2.54 13.83
N ALA A 72 -1.01 -3.53 14.71
CA ALA A 72 -0.81 -3.27 16.13
C ALA A 72 0.45 -2.42 16.42
N VAL A 73 1.57 -2.70 15.74
CA VAL A 73 2.82 -1.95 15.90
C VAL A 73 2.66 -0.51 15.42
N VAL A 74 2.10 -0.29 14.24
CA VAL A 74 1.94 1.06 13.68
C VAL A 74 0.99 1.88 14.56
N THR A 75 -0.15 1.31 14.98
CA THR A 75 -1.11 2.00 15.85
C THR A 75 -0.51 2.38 17.20
N ALA A 76 0.38 1.55 17.75
CA ALA A 76 1.04 1.82 19.02
C ALA A 76 2.19 2.84 18.89
N ALA A 77 2.99 2.74 17.83
CA ALA A 77 4.18 3.57 17.64
C ALA A 77 3.88 4.95 17.05
N ALA A 78 2.87 5.04 16.18
CA ALA A 78 2.50 6.24 15.45
C ALA A 78 0.96 6.41 15.39
N PRO A 79 0.31 6.68 16.54
CA PRO A 79 -1.15 6.77 16.65
C PRO A 79 -1.77 7.91 15.82
N GLU A 80 -0.96 8.87 15.35
CA GLU A 80 -1.38 9.92 14.43
C GLU A 80 -1.61 9.43 12.99
N LEU A 81 -1.12 8.24 12.62
CA LEU A 81 -1.31 7.69 11.28
C LEU A 81 -2.70 7.06 11.16
N ALA A 82 -3.52 7.64 10.30
CA ALA A 82 -4.87 7.15 10.01
C ALA A 82 -4.81 5.84 9.19
N PRO A 83 -5.37 4.73 9.69
CA PRO A 83 -5.50 3.49 8.92
C PRO A 83 -6.43 3.70 7.72
N LYS A 84 -6.07 3.12 6.57
CA LYS A 84 -6.89 3.15 5.35
C LYS A 84 -6.53 2.04 4.39
N LEU A 85 -7.41 1.79 3.42
CA LEU A 85 -7.02 1.02 2.25
C LEU A 85 -6.31 1.90 1.21
N TRP A 86 -5.29 1.30 0.60
CA TRP A 86 -4.54 1.87 -0.50
C TRP A 86 -4.31 0.79 -1.55
N TYR A 87 -4.96 0.97 -2.71
CA TYR A 87 -4.93 -0.03 -3.78
C TYR A 87 -5.40 -1.41 -3.31
N GLY A 88 -6.36 -1.43 -2.39
CA GLY A 88 -6.87 -2.66 -1.80
C GLY A 88 -6.03 -3.30 -0.72
N GLN A 89 -4.92 -2.68 -0.33
CA GLN A 89 -4.00 -3.23 0.66
C GLN A 89 -3.96 -2.31 1.90
N PRO A 90 -3.68 -2.87 3.11
CA PRO A 90 -3.56 -2.07 4.33
C PRO A 90 -2.48 -0.99 4.22
N ALA A 91 -2.81 0.22 4.65
CA ALA A 91 -1.90 1.36 4.68
C ALA A 91 -2.23 2.32 5.82
N TRP A 92 -1.26 3.17 6.16
CA TRP A 92 -1.39 4.17 7.21
C TRP A 92 -0.94 5.53 6.69
N ALA A 93 -1.71 6.56 6.99
CA ALA A 93 -1.58 7.86 6.34
C ALA A 93 -1.54 9.02 7.34
N LYS A 94 -0.67 9.98 7.05
CA LYS A 94 -0.66 11.29 7.70
C LYS A 94 -1.24 12.31 6.74
N ASP A 95 -2.21 13.09 7.19
CA ASP A 95 -2.90 14.11 6.38
C ASP A 95 -3.41 13.59 5.03
N GLY A 96 -3.88 12.34 5.02
CA GLY A 96 -4.43 11.65 3.85
C GLY A 96 -3.41 11.04 2.89
N LYS A 97 -2.11 11.33 3.05
CA LYS A 97 -1.00 10.74 2.28
C LYS A 97 -0.47 9.48 2.96
N VAL A 98 -0.27 8.41 2.19
CA VAL A 98 0.18 7.12 2.72
C VAL A 98 1.66 7.18 3.06
N VAL A 99 1.99 6.87 4.31
CA VAL A 99 3.35 6.88 4.87
C VAL A 99 3.97 5.49 4.80
N CYS A 100 3.23 4.49 5.26
CA CYS A 100 3.63 3.10 5.19
C CYS A 100 2.46 2.19 4.82
N PHE A 101 2.77 0.99 4.35
CA PHE A 101 1.79 0.04 3.83
C PHE A 101 2.25 -1.40 4.02
N PHE A 102 1.28 -2.31 4.03
CA PHE A 102 1.51 -3.75 4.00
C PHE A 102 0.83 -4.36 2.78
N ARG A 103 1.59 -5.13 1.98
CA ARG A 103 1.09 -5.88 0.83
C ARG A 103 1.22 -7.37 1.09
N SER A 104 0.11 -8.09 0.94
CA SER A 104 0.09 -9.55 1.02
C SER A 104 0.80 -10.18 -0.18
N GLY A 105 1.83 -10.97 0.09
CA GLY A 105 2.53 -11.73 -0.94
C GLY A 105 1.61 -12.75 -1.61
N GLN A 106 0.68 -13.36 -0.88
CA GLN A 106 -0.28 -14.30 -1.45
C GLN A 106 -1.28 -13.62 -2.40
N ALA A 107 -1.80 -12.44 -2.02
CA ALA A 107 -2.69 -11.66 -2.88
C ALA A 107 -1.99 -11.22 -4.18
N ASP A 108 -0.72 -10.86 -4.06
CA ASP A 108 0.11 -10.40 -5.17
C ASP A 108 0.84 -11.53 -5.92
N ARG A 109 0.64 -12.79 -5.49
CA ARG A 109 1.32 -13.98 -6.02
C ARG A 109 2.85 -13.87 -6.03
N THR A 110 3.40 -13.22 -5.01
CA THR A 110 4.84 -13.15 -4.75
C THR A 110 5.20 -14.06 -3.58
N ARG A 111 6.51 -14.32 -3.42
CA ARG A 111 7.00 -15.23 -2.37
C ARG A 111 6.84 -14.65 -0.97
N TYR A 112 6.87 -13.32 -0.83
CA TYR A 112 6.91 -12.64 0.47
C TYR A 112 5.97 -11.46 0.49
N SER A 113 5.33 -11.26 1.63
CA SER A 113 4.65 -10.01 1.95
C SER A 113 5.65 -8.86 2.10
N VAL A 114 5.20 -7.65 1.79
CA VAL A 114 6.02 -6.44 1.81
C VAL A 114 5.43 -5.46 2.81
N PHE A 115 6.23 -5.06 3.80
CA PHE A 115 5.99 -3.84 4.56
C PHE A 115 6.93 -2.76 4.03
N GLY A 116 6.37 -1.63 3.62
CA GLY A 116 7.13 -0.57 2.93
C GLY A 116 6.71 0.82 3.38
N PHE A 117 7.58 1.78 3.09
CA PHE A 117 7.38 3.21 3.33
C PHE A 117 7.40 3.95 1.99
N ASN A 118 6.61 5.01 1.89
CA ASN A 118 6.70 5.96 0.80
C ASN A 118 7.62 7.13 1.18
N GLU A 119 7.94 7.97 0.20
CA GLU A 119 8.77 9.16 0.39
C GLU A 119 8.22 10.11 1.45
N GLU A 120 6.90 10.16 1.64
CA GLU A 120 6.29 10.97 2.68
C GLU A 120 6.84 10.66 4.07
N ALA A 121 7.31 9.43 4.33
CA ALA A 121 7.84 9.06 5.62
C ALA A 121 9.08 9.87 6.04
N ASN A 122 9.82 10.48 5.11
CA ASN A 122 10.99 11.31 5.39
C ASN A 122 11.99 10.63 6.35
N LEU A 123 12.19 9.31 6.24
CA LEU A 123 12.99 8.51 7.19
C LEU A 123 14.48 8.88 7.21
N ASP A 124 14.94 9.65 6.22
CA ASP A 124 16.28 10.19 6.10
C ASP A 124 16.46 11.56 6.79
N GLU A 125 15.38 12.17 7.27
CA GLU A 125 15.40 13.43 8.00
C GLU A 125 15.40 13.21 9.52
N ASP A 126 16.08 14.09 10.27
CA ASP A 126 16.00 14.11 11.73
C ASP A 126 14.55 14.36 12.16
N GLY A 127 13.91 13.36 12.76
CA GLY A 127 12.50 13.43 13.14
C GLY A 127 11.51 13.14 12.01
N GLY A 128 11.94 12.39 10.98
CA GLY A 128 11.05 11.73 10.01
C GLY A 128 9.89 10.98 10.66
N MET A 129 8.83 10.73 9.87
CA MET A 129 7.50 10.28 10.33
C MET A 129 7.50 9.02 11.19
#